data_AF-A0A3D0QST9-F1
#
_entry.id   AF-A0A3D0QST9-F1
#
_cell.length_a   1.000
_cell.length_b   1.000
_cell.length_c   1.000
_cell.angle_alpha   90.00
_cell.angle_beta   90.00
_cell.angle_gamma   90.00
#
_symmetry.space_group_name_H-M   'P 1'
#
loop_
_entity.id
_entity.type
_entity.pdbx_description
1 polymer ?
#
loop_
_entity_poly.entity_id
_entity_poly.type
_entity_poly.pdbx_seq_one_letter_code
_entity_poly.pdbx_strand_id
1 'polypeptide(L)' 'LPRHTAVAAYLHERDGDPATAARLYAEAARKAPDLAERGHLTRQAARLNARRRR' A
#
# COMPACT_ATOMS: atom_id res chain seq x y z
N LEU A 1 11.87 -7.89 -4.44
CA LEU A 1 11.31 -8.17 -3.11
C LEU A 1 10.25 -7.12 -2.77
N PRO A 2 8.95 -7.48 -2.77
CA PRO A 2 7.83 -6.55 -2.51
C PRO A 2 7.93 -5.80 -1.18
N ARG A 3 8.72 -6.32 -0.23
CA ARG A 3 8.94 -5.75 1.10
C ARG A 3 9.42 -4.30 1.08
N HIS A 4 10.34 -3.92 0.20
CA HIS A 4 10.83 -2.53 0.15
C HIS A 4 9.74 -1.55 -0.31
N THR A 5 8.92 -1.94 -1.29
CA THR A 5 7.81 -1.12 -1.79
C THR A 5 6.71 -0.97 -0.74
N ALA A 6 6.40 -2.04 0.01
CA ALA A 6 5.45 -1.98 1.11
C ALA A 6 5.95 -1.11 2.27
N VAL A 7 7.24 -1.18 2.61
CA VAL A 7 7.84 -0.32 3.63
C VAL A 7 7.83 1.15 3.20
N ALA A 8 8.18 1.45 1.94
CA ALA A 8 8.07 2.81 1.41
C ALA A 8 6.62 3.32 1.49
N ALA A 9 5.63 2.48 1.16
CA ALA A 9 4.22 2.84 1.29
C ALA A 9 3.86 3.22 2.74
N TYR A 10 4.32 2.45 3.72
CA TYR A 10 4.08 2.72 5.14
C TYR A 10 4.72 4.03 5.59
N LEU A 11 5.95 4.33 5.14
CA LEU A 11 6.62 5.58 5.49
C LEU A 11 5.89 6.79 4.93
N HIS A 12 5.45 6.76 3.66
CA HIS A 12 4.66 7.84 3.08
C HIS A 12 3.31 8.03 3.79
N GLU A 13 2.68 6.95 4.26
CA GLU A 13 1.47 7.08 5.10
C GLU A 13 1.77 7.84 6.40
N ARG A 14 2.90 7.55 7.05
CA ARG A 14 3.32 8.21 8.30
C ARG A 14 3.77 9.65 8.09
N ASP A 15 4.31 9.96 6.92
CA ASP A 15 4.74 11.31 6.51
C ASP A 15 3.56 12.19 6.06
N GLY A 16 2.34 11.64 6.03
CA GLY A 16 1.14 12.39 5.68
C GLY A 16 0.84 12.44 4.18
N ASP A 17 1.47 11.57 3.37
CA ASP A 17 1.16 11.37 1.95
C ASP A 17 0.40 10.04 1.72
N PRO A 18 -0.91 10.01 1.99
CA PRO A 18 -1.74 8.82 1.77
C PRO A 18 -1.91 8.51 0.28
N ALA A 19 -1.63 9.45 -0.63
CA ALA A 19 -1.78 9.26 -2.06
C ALA A 19 -0.65 8.38 -2.61
N THR A 20 0.58 8.74 -2.30
CA THR A 20 1.77 7.97 -2.66
C THR A 20 1.77 6.61 -1.96
N ALA A 21 1.38 6.58 -0.69
CA ALA A 21 1.23 5.32 0.06
C ALA A 21 0.24 4.35 -0.60
N ALA A 22 -0.96 4.80 -0.99
CA ALA A 22 -1.96 3.94 -1.64
C ALA A 22 -1.44 3.34 -2.96
N ARG A 23 -0.71 4.14 -3.76
CA ARG A 23 -0.12 3.69 -5.03
C ARG A 23 0.96 2.64 -4.80
N LEU A 24 1.84 2.85 -3.82
CA LEU A 24 2.91 1.92 -3.49
C LEU A 24 2.39 0.61 -2.89
N TYR A 25 1.34 0.66 -2.06
CA TYR A 25 0.68 -0.56 -1.58
C TYR A 25 0.08 -1.38 -2.73
N ALA A 26 -0.55 -0.74 -3.71
CA ALA A 26 -1.07 -1.43 -4.90
C ALA A 26 0.06 -2.03 -5.75
N GLU A 27 1.19 -1.34 -5.87
CA GLU A 27 2.36 -1.85 -6.57
C GLU A 27 3.00 -3.04 -5.85
N ALA A 28 3.13 -2.96 -4.53
CA ALA A 28 3.61 -4.05 -3.70
C ALA A 28 2.69 -5.28 -3.81
N ALA A 29 1.37 -5.07 -3.81
CA ALA A 29 0.38 -6.15 -3.97
C ALA A 29 0.56 -6.90 -5.30
N ARG A 30 0.81 -6.17 -6.40
CA ARG A 30 1.07 -6.78 -7.72
C ARG A 30 2.35 -7.61 -7.74
N LYS A 31 3.36 -7.21 -6.98
CA LYS A 31 4.67 -7.88 -6.88
C LYS A 31 4.72 -8.97 -5.81
N ALA A 32 3.70 -9.07 -4.97
CA ALA A 32 3.63 -10.07 -3.90
C ALA A 32 3.49 -11.49 -4.48
N PRO A 33 4.35 -12.44 -4.07
CA PRO A 33 4.31 -13.83 -4.54
C PRO A 33 3.19 -14.63 -3.86
N ASP A 34 2.74 -14.22 -2.67
CA ASP A 34 1.72 -14.93 -1.91
C ASP A 34 0.39 -14.16 -1.87
N LEU A 35 -0.70 -14.92 -1.80
CA LEU A 35 -2.06 -14.38 -1.84
C LEU A 35 -2.44 -13.64 -0.55
N ALA A 36 -1.87 -14.03 0.59
CA ALA A 36 -2.17 -13.42 1.88
C ALA A 36 -1.60 -11.99 1.97
N GLU A 37 -0.33 -11.83 1.58
CA GLU A 37 0.40 -10.57 1.45
C GLU A 37 -0.26 -9.69 0.38
N ARG A 38 -0.58 -10.24 -0.80
CA ARG A 38 -1.33 -9.50 -1.82
C ARG A 38 -2.66 -8.98 -1.30
N GLY A 39 -3.42 -9.82 -0.59
CA GLY A 39 -4.70 -9.45 0.01
C GLY A 39 -4.56 -8.35 1.07
N HIS A 40 -3.54 -8.46 1.94
CA HIS A 40 -3.23 -7.44 2.93
C HIS A 40 -2.90 -6.09 2.27
N LEU A 41 -1.99 -6.07 1.30
CA LEU A 41 -1.54 -4.86 0.62
C LEU A 41 -2.66 -4.20 -0.19
N THR A 42 -3.53 -5.00 -0.83
CA THR A 42 -4.70 -4.50 -1.55
C THR A 42 -5.69 -3.81 -0.61
N ARG A 43 -5.95 -4.38 0.58
CA ARG A 43 -6.81 -3.75 1.60
C ARG A 43 -6.21 -2.45 2.13
N GLN A 44 -4.88 -2.39 2.31
CA GLN A 44 -4.19 -1.15 2.71
C GLN A 44 -4.38 -0.03 1.68
N ALA A 45 -4.16 -0.33 0.39
CA ALA A 45 -4.40 0.62 -0.70
C ALA A 45 -5.85 1.11 -0.73
N ALA A 46 -6.82 0.20 -0.60
CA ALA A 46 -8.24 0.54 -0.58
C ALA A 46 -8.62 1.44 0.61
N ARG A 47 -8.13 1.14 1.82
CA ARG A 47 -8.36 1.95 3.03
C ARG A 47 -7.85 3.37 2.86
N LEU A 48 -6.64 3.54 2.33
CA LEU A 48 -6.06 4.87 2.11
C LEU A 48 -6.83 5.65 1.05
N ASN A 49 -7.23 5.01 -0.05
CA ASN A 49 -8.07 5.65 -1.06
C ASN A 49 -9.45 6.05 -0.51
N ALA A 50 -10.04 5.25 0.39
CA ALA A 50 -11.29 5.60 1.07
C ALA A 50 -11.12 6.82 2.00
N ARG A 51 -10.01 6.91 2.73
CA ARG A 51 -9.68 8.07 3.57
C ARG A 51 -9.48 9.35 2.77
N ARG A 52 -8.90 9.25 1.57
CA ARG A 52 -8.71 10.40 0.66
C ARG A 52 -10.00 10.90 0.02
N ARG A 53 -11.05 10.06 -0.03
CA ARG A 53 -12.36 10.41 -0.62
C ARG A 53 -13.32 11.05 0.40
N ARG A 54 -12.97 11.06 1.68
CA ARG A 54 -13.68 11.80 2.72
C ARG A 54 -13.12 13.22 2.81
#